data_AF-A0A8J5TZH2-F1
#
_entry.id   AF-A0A8J5TZH2-F1
#
_cell.length_a   1.000
_cell.length_b   1.000
_cell.length_c   1.000
_cell.angle_alpha   90.00
_cell.angle_beta   90.00
_cell.angle_gamma   90.00
#
_symmetry.space_group_name_H-M   'P 1'
#
loop_
_entity.id
_entity.type
_entity.pdbx_description
1 polymer ?
#
loop_
_entity_poly.entity_id
_entity_poly.type
_entity_poly.pdbx_seq_one_letter_code
_entity_poly.pdbx_strand_id
1 'polypeptide(L)'
;MATTLILLFASPNDPACMQAALKLQSHSLGGLPTYESIQKTPSASLLQAFQRAKAVAEGEAKTTVMAVSLTDVHIFTLAKRGGAEQYFSFAHVFTLGVGPEGVMIWQAWGKHGYRLDEYLRDGHARLRDWDEADQFVRDFEKLASGKGMWNAKSNKLYKKLFLIDINQICGPNGPERPVTPRFKAWVRINTIENVTYDNITKFHWV
;
A
#
# COMPACT_ATOMS: atom_id res chain seq x y z
N MET A 1 -5.90 -8.34 -0.96
CA MET A 1 -6.86 -8.78 -2.00
C MET A 1 -7.06 -7.70 -3.07
N ALA A 2 -7.48 -6.48 -2.72
CA ALA A 2 -7.67 -5.37 -3.68
C ALA A 2 -6.43 -5.08 -4.53
N THR A 3 -5.27 -4.84 -3.90
CA THR A 3 -4.01 -4.59 -4.62
C THR A 3 -3.63 -5.73 -5.58
N THR A 4 -3.84 -6.99 -5.18
CA THR A 4 -3.55 -8.14 -6.05
C THR A 4 -4.42 -8.11 -7.31
N LEU A 5 -5.70 -7.76 -7.19
CA LEU A 5 -6.60 -7.65 -8.33
C LEU A 5 -6.15 -6.54 -9.30
N ILE A 6 -5.81 -5.35 -8.79
CA ILE A 6 -5.33 -4.26 -9.64
C ILE A 6 -4.01 -4.62 -10.32
N LEU A 7 -3.10 -5.28 -9.60
CA LEU A 7 -1.84 -5.75 -10.20
C LEU A 7 -2.08 -6.81 -11.28
N LEU A 8 -3.00 -7.75 -11.07
CA LEU A 8 -3.37 -8.72 -12.09
C LEU A 8 -3.90 -8.04 -13.35
N PHE A 9 -4.73 -7.01 -13.23
CA PHE A 9 -5.16 -6.22 -14.38
C PHE A 9 -3.99 -5.49 -15.05
N ALA A 10 -3.13 -4.83 -14.28
CA ALA A 10 -2.01 -4.08 -14.82
C ALA A 10 -0.90 -4.95 -15.43
N SER A 11 -0.73 -6.20 -14.98
CA SER A 11 0.35 -7.07 -15.47
C SER A 11 0.21 -7.41 -16.96
N PRO A 12 1.32 -7.59 -17.68
CA PRO A 12 1.29 -8.20 -19.01
C PRO A 12 0.57 -9.55 -19.01
N ASN A 13 0.07 -9.97 -20.18
CA ASN A 13 -0.47 -11.32 -20.39
C ASN A 13 0.66 -12.37 -20.50
N ASP A 14 1.56 -12.34 -19.51
CA ASP A 14 2.66 -13.27 -19.35
C ASP A 14 2.46 -14.04 -18.03
N PRO A 15 2.52 -15.38 -18.04
CA PRO A 15 2.31 -16.18 -16.84
C PRO A 15 3.24 -15.83 -15.67
N ALA A 16 4.51 -15.49 -15.94
CA ALA A 16 5.46 -15.15 -14.88
C ALA A 16 5.12 -13.79 -14.26
N CYS A 17 4.73 -12.80 -15.07
CA CYS A 17 4.24 -11.51 -14.58
C CYS A 17 2.99 -11.66 -13.71
N MET A 18 2.00 -12.43 -14.17
CA MET A 18 0.77 -12.67 -13.40
C MET A 18 1.05 -13.45 -12.10
N GLN A 19 1.93 -14.44 -12.14
CA GLN A 19 2.36 -15.16 -10.94
C GLN A 19 3.07 -14.25 -9.94
N ALA A 20 3.91 -13.32 -10.41
CA ALA A 20 4.57 -12.33 -9.56
C ALA A 20 3.54 -11.40 -8.88
N ALA A 21 2.52 -10.94 -9.61
CA ALA A 21 1.42 -10.15 -9.07
C ALA A 21 0.64 -10.91 -7.98
N LEU A 22 0.34 -12.20 -8.21
CA LEU A 22 -0.31 -13.07 -7.22
C LEU A 22 0.54 -13.28 -5.98
N LYS A 23 1.85 -13.52 -6.18
CA LYS A 23 2.79 -13.81 -5.10
C LYS A 23 2.88 -12.65 -4.12
N LEU A 24 2.94 -11.41 -4.59
CA LEU A 24 3.29 -10.22 -3.79
C LEU A 24 2.54 -10.10 -2.45
N GLN A 25 1.26 -10.47 -2.40
CA GLN A 25 0.41 -10.35 -1.21
C GLN A 25 -0.12 -11.70 -0.72
N SER A 26 0.48 -12.80 -1.18
CA SER A 26 0.08 -14.15 -0.81
C SER A 26 1.02 -14.73 0.25
N HIS A 27 0.43 -15.14 1.38
CA HIS A 27 1.15 -15.91 2.39
C HIS A 27 1.54 -17.30 1.86
N SER A 28 0.62 -18.00 1.19
CA SER A 28 0.86 -19.36 0.68
C SER A 28 1.93 -19.42 -0.41
N LEU A 29 2.09 -18.33 -1.17
CA LEU A 29 3.15 -18.21 -2.19
C LEU A 29 4.43 -17.57 -1.64
N GLY A 30 4.50 -17.29 -0.34
CA GLY A 30 5.68 -16.74 0.32
C GLY A 30 6.03 -15.31 -0.08
N GLY A 31 5.07 -14.48 -0.47
CA GLY A 31 5.33 -13.09 -0.86
C GLY A 31 5.17 -12.07 0.26
N LEU A 32 4.68 -12.46 1.44
CA LEU A 32 4.61 -11.57 2.59
C LEU A 32 6.01 -11.27 3.15
N PRO A 33 6.25 -10.05 3.66
CA PRO A 33 7.55 -9.71 4.26
C PRO A 33 7.90 -10.62 5.43
N THR A 34 9.16 -11.03 5.50
CA THR A 34 9.76 -11.76 6.62
C THR A 34 10.72 -10.85 7.39
N TYR A 35 11.00 -11.19 8.65
CA TYR A 35 11.99 -10.47 9.46
C TYR A 35 13.35 -10.35 8.75
N GLU A 36 13.82 -11.44 8.14
CA GLU A 36 15.08 -11.46 7.39
C GLU A 36 15.04 -10.55 6.17
N SER A 37 13.96 -10.59 5.37
CA SER A 37 13.82 -9.71 4.21
C SER A 37 13.81 -8.22 4.59
N ILE A 38 13.15 -7.86 5.69
CA ILE A 38 13.09 -6.49 6.21
C ILE A 38 14.49 -6.03 6.67
N GLN A 39 15.31 -6.91 7.25
CA GLN A 39 16.66 -6.57 7.67
C GLN A 39 17.63 -6.41 6.50
N LYS A 40 17.46 -7.21 5.44
CA LYS A 40 18.36 -7.21 4.27
C LYS A 40 18.00 -6.15 3.23
N THR A 41 16.75 -5.72 3.18
CA THR A 41 16.26 -4.80 2.15
C THR A 41 15.93 -3.44 2.76
N PRO A 42 16.53 -2.34 2.29
CA PRO A 42 16.16 -1.00 2.70
C PRO A 42 14.68 -0.70 2.42
N SER A 43 14.08 0.17 3.25
CA SER A 43 12.74 0.68 2.96
C SER A 43 12.77 1.51 1.68
N ALA A 44 11.83 1.27 0.78
CA ALA A 44 11.65 2.08 -0.43
C ALA A 44 11.11 3.48 -0.09
N SER A 45 11.32 4.44 -0.99
CA SER A 45 10.73 5.78 -0.94
C SER A 45 9.62 5.88 -1.98
N LEU A 46 8.38 6.18 -1.55
CA LEU A 46 7.28 6.38 -2.48
C LEU A 46 7.50 7.67 -3.27
N LEU A 47 8.06 8.69 -2.65
CA LEU A 47 8.37 9.96 -3.30
C LEU A 47 9.26 9.75 -4.54
N GLN A 48 10.36 9.02 -4.39
CA GLN A 48 11.27 8.77 -5.51
C GLN A 48 10.62 7.92 -6.62
N ALA A 49 9.85 6.89 -6.25
CA ALA A 49 9.16 6.05 -7.23
C ALA A 49 8.08 6.84 -7.99
N PHE A 50 7.33 7.67 -7.28
CA PHE A 50 6.31 8.54 -7.84
C PHE A 50 6.90 9.57 -8.81
N GLN A 51 8.01 10.23 -8.45
CA GLN A 51 8.68 11.20 -9.33
C GLN A 51 9.12 10.57 -10.65
N ARG A 52 9.65 9.34 -10.62
CA ARG A 52 10.00 8.61 -11.85
C ARG A 52 8.77 8.29 -12.69
N ALA A 53 7.70 7.79 -12.06
CA ALA A 53 6.46 7.48 -12.75
C ALA A 53 5.81 8.74 -13.36
N LYS A 54 5.82 9.86 -12.64
CA LYS A 54 5.32 11.16 -13.11
C LYS A 54 6.10 11.68 -14.31
N ALA A 55 7.44 11.63 -14.27
CA ALA A 55 8.28 12.05 -15.39
C ALA A 55 8.01 11.22 -16.66
N VAL A 56 7.79 9.91 -16.52
CA VAL A 56 7.44 9.02 -17.63
C VAL A 56 6.03 9.32 -18.16
N ALA A 57 5.08 9.61 -17.27
CA ALA A 57 3.73 10.01 -17.67
C ALA A 57 3.71 11.33 -18.44
N GLU A 58 4.46 12.34 -17.99
CA GLU A 58 4.55 13.66 -18.64
C GLU A 58 5.38 13.64 -19.93
N GLY A 59 6.46 12.86 -19.96
CA GLY A 59 7.41 12.86 -21.08
C GLY A 59 7.11 11.86 -22.19
N GLU A 60 6.57 10.67 -21.84
CA GLU A 60 6.36 9.57 -22.79
C GLU A 60 4.90 9.16 -22.94
N ALA A 61 3.99 9.86 -22.25
CA ALA A 61 2.57 9.53 -22.20
C ALA A 61 2.28 8.07 -21.75
N LYS A 62 3.11 7.50 -20.86
CA LYS A 62 3.01 6.12 -20.39
C LYS A 62 2.39 6.02 -19.00
N THR A 63 1.64 4.96 -18.78
CA THR A 63 1.04 4.65 -17.46
C THR A 63 1.91 3.69 -16.66
N THR A 64 2.11 3.99 -15.38
CA THR A 64 2.81 3.14 -14.42
C THR A 64 1.88 2.78 -13.26
N VAL A 65 1.82 1.50 -12.90
CA VAL A 65 1.06 1.01 -11.74
C VAL A 65 2.02 0.54 -10.64
N MET A 66 1.86 1.07 -9.44
CA MET A 66 2.70 0.76 -8.28
C MET A 66 1.86 0.19 -7.15
N ALA A 67 2.16 -1.01 -6.69
CA ALA A 67 1.68 -1.52 -5.42
C ALA A 67 2.63 -1.12 -4.30
N VAL A 68 2.10 -0.45 -3.28
CA VAL A 68 2.86 0.07 -2.14
C VAL A 68 2.39 -0.64 -0.88
N SER A 69 3.31 -1.26 -0.18
CA SER A 69 3.09 -1.91 1.10
C SER A 69 3.81 -1.14 2.19
N LEU A 70 3.08 -0.69 3.21
CA LEU A 70 3.63 -0.16 4.45
C LEU A 70 3.41 -1.19 5.55
N THR A 71 4.50 -1.63 6.17
CA THR A 71 4.46 -2.65 7.23
C THR A 71 5.11 -2.11 8.49
N ASP A 72 4.45 -2.23 9.64
CA ASP A 72 5.12 -2.00 10.93
C ASP A 72 6.10 -3.13 11.23
N VAL A 73 7.39 -2.83 11.27
CA VAL A 73 8.43 -3.86 11.48
C VAL A 73 8.57 -4.27 12.93
N HIS A 74 8.06 -3.48 13.87
CA HIS A 74 8.26 -3.75 15.28
C HIS A 74 7.59 -5.05 15.72
N ILE A 75 6.46 -5.41 15.09
CA ILE A 75 5.78 -6.68 15.36
C ILE A 75 6.65 -7.90 15.08
N PHE A 76 7.54 -7.83 14.08
CA PHE A 76 8.44 -8.94 13.77
C PHE A 76 9.51 -9.12 14.86
N THR A 77 9.99 -8.01 15.45
CA THR A 77 10.89 -8.05 16.59
C THR A 77 10.18 -8.61 17.83
N LEU A 78 8.92 -8.23 18.07
CA LEU A 78 8.11 -8.78 19.17
C LEU A 78 7.82 -10.26 18.98
N ALA A 79 7.54 -10.70 17.75
CA ALA A 79 7.29 -12.10 17.42
C ALA A 79 8.49 -12.98 17.73
N LYS A 80 9.72 -12.52 17.42
CA LYS A 80 10.96 -13.22 17.79
C LYS A 80 11.16 -13.38 19.30
N ARG A 81 10.50 -12.56 20.11
CA ARG A 81 10.54 -12.59 21.58
C ARG A 81 9.29 -13.24 22.22
N GLY A 82 8.37 -13.75 21.41
CA GLY A 82 7.12 -14.36 21.89
C GLY A 82 6.08 -13.36 22.42
N GLY A 83 6.22 -12.06 22.13
CA GLY A 83 5.33 -11.00 22.66
C GLY A 83 4.33 -10.42 21.65
N ALA A 84 4.37 -10.84 20.39
CA ALA A 84 3.55 -10.22 19.33
C ALA A 84 2.04 -10.34 19.58
N GLU A 85 1.58 -11.43 20.21
CA GLU A 85 0.15 -11.69 20.43
C GLU A 85 -0.51 -10.74 21.42
N GLN A 86 0.24 -9.93 22.16
CA GLN A 86 -0.31 -8.93 23.07
C GLN A 86 -0.67 -7.62 22.36
N TYR A 87 -0.23 -7.46 21.09
CA TYR A 87 -0.33 -6.20 20.37
C TYR A 87 -1.05 -6.38 19.04
N PHE A 88 -1.69 -5.30 18.60
CA PHE A 88 -2.15 -5.13 17.23
C PHE A 88 -1.04 -4.49 16.41
N SER A 89 -0.76 -5.06 15.25
CA SER A 89 0.09 -4.46 14.23
C SER A 89 -0.70 -4.36 12.93
N PHE A 90 -0.44 -3.30 12.17
CA PHE A 90 -1.08 -3.08 10.89
C PHE A 90 -0.04 -3.07 9.78
N ALA A 91 -0.46 -3.63 8.65
CA ALA A 91 0.12 -3.35 7.36
C ALA A 91 -0.96 -2.67 6.51
N HIS A 92 -0.56 -1.72 5.66
CA HIS A 92 -1.45 -1.14 4.68
C HIS A 92 -0.87 -1.38 3.29
N VAL A 93 -1.69 -1.89 2.39
CA VAL A 93 -1.30 -2.13 1.00
C VAL A 93 -2.29 -1.44 0.09
N PHE A 94 -1.78 -0.60 -0.79
CA PHE A 94 -2.57 0.12 -1.77
C PHE A 94 -1.86 0.15 -3.11
N THR A 95 -2.58 0.58 -4.14
CA THR A 95 -2.06 0.70 -5.50
C THR A 95 -2.24 2.12 -6.01
N LEU A 96 -1.21 2.67 -6.65
CA LEU A 96 -1.29 3.93 -7.41
C LEU A 96 -1.18 3.62 -8.91
N GLY A 97 -2.05 4.24 -9.71
CA GLY A 97 -1.89 4.34 -11.16
C GLY A 97 -1.47 5.77 -11.47
N VAL A 98 -0.35 5.94 -12.15
CA VAL A 98 0.21 7.22 -12.57
C VAL A 98 0.22 7.24 -14.08
N GLY A 99 -0.63 8.06 -14.68
CA GLY A 99 -0.74 8.22 -16.13
C GLY A 99 -0.71 9.69 -16.54
N PRO A 100 -0.77 9.98 -17.85
CA PRO A 100 -0.68 11.35 -18.36
C PRO A 100 -1.78 12.28 -17.82
N GLU A 101 -2.94 11.73 -17.49
CA GLU A 101 -4.11 12.45 -16.99
C GLU A 101 -4.04 12.73 -15.48
N GLY A 102 -3.10 12.11 -14.76
CA GLY A 102 -2.93 12.27 -13.33
C GLY A 102 -2.85 10.93 -12.59
N VAL A 103 -3.40 10.90 -11.37
CA VAL A 103 -3.18 9.79 -10.44
C VAL A 103 -4.47 9.22 -9.88
N MET A 104 -4.60 7.90 -9.94
CA MET A 104 -5.65 7.16 -9.26
C MET A 104 -5.04 6.30 -8.15
N ILE A 105 -5.79 6.15 -7.05
CA ILE A 105 -5.35 5.36 -5.90
C ILE A 105 -6.45 4.37 -5.58
N TRP A 106 -6.09 3.09 -5.45
CA TRP A 106 -7.00 2.01 -5.07
C TRP A 106 -6.55 1.41 -3.75
N GLN A 107 -7.49 1.33 -2.82
CA GLN A 107 -7.21 0.89 -1.45
C GLN A 107 -8.33 -0.02 -0.96
N ALA A 108 -7.97 -0.90 -0.02
CA ALA A 108 -8.91 -1.62 0.81
C ALA A 108 -8.19 -2.04 2.09
N TRP A 109 -8.93 -2.19 3.19
CA TRP A 109 -8.33 -2.57 4.47
C TRP A 109 -8.93 -3.85 5.05
N GLY A 110 -10.24 -4.06 4.91
CA GLY A 110 -10.91 -5.29 5.36
C GLY A 110 -11.63 -5.13 6.70
N LYS A 111 -11.41 -6.06 7.64
CA LYS A 111 -12.26 -6.31 8.84
C LYS A 111 -12.81 -5.07 9.56
N HIS A 112 -11.99 -4.04 9.79
CA HIS A 112 -12.39 -2.80 10.48
C HIS A 112 -12.32 -1.55 9.60
N GLY A 113 -12.26 -1.74 8.29
CA GLY A 113 -12.22 -0.67 7.30
C GLY A 113 -13.20 -0.93 6.18
N TYR A 114 -12.84 -0.51 4.98
CA TYR A 114 -13.67 -0.63 3.79
C TYR A 114 -13.13 -1.71 2.84
N ARG A 115 -14.04 -2.25 2.05
CA ARG A 115 -13.76 -3.05 0.87
C ARG A 115 -13.45 -2.17 -0.34
N LEU A 116 -12.88 -2.76 -1.39
CA LEU A 116 -12.57 -2.01 -2.61
C LEU A 116 -13.84 -1.46 -3.27
N ASP A 117 -14.92 -2.23 -3.34
CA ASP A 117 -16.18 -1.79 -3.94
C ASP A 117 -16.80 -0.59 -3.20
N GLU A 118 -16.69 -0.55 -1.87
CA GLU A 118 -17.13 0.60 -1.07
C GLU A 118 -16.26 1.83 -1.35
N TYR A 119 -14.94 1.65 -1.39
CA TYR A 119 -14.00 2.72 -1.73
C TYR A 119 -14.24 3.33 -3.12
N LEU A 120 -14.59 2.48 -4.09
CA LEU A 120 -14.93 2.90 -5.45
C LEU A 120 -16.27 3.65 -5.47
N ARG A 121 -17.32 3.06 -4.89
CA ARG A 121 -18.68 3.62 -4.84
C ARG A 121 -18.70 4.99 -4.18
N ASP A 122 -17.91 5.18 -3.13
CA ASP A 122 -17.86 6.42 -2.36
C ASP A 122 -16.94 7.48 -3.03
N GLY A 123 -16.44 7.20 -4.23
CA GLY A 123 -15.71 8.16 -5.08
C GLY A 123 -14.24 8.38 -4.67
N HIS A 124 -13.69 7.56 -3.76
CA HIS A 124 -12.34 7.75 -3.25
C HIS A 124 -11.25 7.38 -4.25
N ALA A 125 -11.55 6.54 -5.24
CA ALA A 125 -10.65 6.19 -6.34
C ALA A 125 -10.71 7.16 -7.53
N ARG A 126 -11.18 8.40 -7.34
CA ARG A 126 -11.20 9.41 -8.40
C ARG A 126 -9.81 9.74 -8.95
N LEU A 127 -9.77 10.27 -10.17
CA LEU A 127 -8.60 10.92 -10.72
C LEU A 127 -8.22 12.13 -9.85
N ARG A 128 -6.92 12.23 -9.55
CA ARG A 128 -6.29 13.33 -8.81
C ARG A 128 -5.37 14.06 -9.76
N ASP A 129 -5.35 15.38 -9.63
CA ASP A 129 -4.32 16.19 -10.28
C ASP A 129 -2.94 15.97 -9.63
N TRP A 130 -1.93 16.60 -10.21
CA TRP A 130 -0.56 16.46 -9.75
C TRP A 130 -0.33 17.03 -8.35
N ASP A 131 -0.97 18.15 -8.00
CA ASP A 131 -0.78 18.79 -6.69
C ASP A 131 -1.36 17.93 -5.56
N GLU A 132 -2.57 17.39 -5.77
CA GLU A 132 -3.19 16.45 -4.85
C GLU A 132 -2.35 15.17 -4.70
N ALA A 133 -1.82 14.64 -5.81
CA ALA A 133 -0.97 13.46 -5.79
C ALA A 133 0.36 13.69 -5.07
N ASP A 134 1.03 14.81 -5.35
CA ASP A 134 2.27 15.22 -4.70
C ASP A 134 2.05 15.38 -3.18
N GLN A 135 0.93 15.98 -2.78
CA GLN A 135 0.57 16.12 -1.37
C GLN A 135 0.31 14.75 -0.71
N PHE A 136 -0.40 13.84 -1.38
CA PHE A 136 -0.61 12.48 -0.87
C PHE A 136 0.72 11.75 -0.65
N VAL A 137 1.63 11.81 -1.63
CA VAL A 137 2.92 11.12 -1.57
C VAL A 137 3.82 11.71 -0.47
N ARG A 138 3.83 13.04 -0.30
CA ARG A 138 4.55 13.69 0.81
C ARG A 138 4.01 13.31 2.17
N ASP A 139 2.69 13.25 2.31
CA ASP A 139 2.05 12.81 3.55
C ASP A 139 2.37 11.34 3.85
N PHE A 140 2.37 10.48 2.83
CA PHE A 140 2.79 9.09 2.97
C PHE A 140 4.25 8.98 3.41
N GLU A 141 5.17 9.70 2.76
CA GLU A 141 6.61 9.67 3.10
C GLU A 141 6.84 10.17 4.54
N LYS A 142 6.08 11.17 4.98
CA LYS A 142 6.09 11.67 6.36
C LYS A 142 5.60 10.61 7.36
N LEU A 143 4.59 9.83 7.00
CA LEU A 143 4.13 8.71 7.83
C LEU A 143 5.20 7.60 7.88
N ALA A 144 5.76 7.23 6.73
CA ALA A 144 6.74 6.16 6.59
C ALA A 144 8.08 6.48 7.29
N SER A 145 8.49 7.75 7.32
CA SER A 145 9.66 8.20 8.08
C SER A 145 9.42 8.32 9.59
N GLY A 146 8.16 8.20 10.02
CA GLY A 146 7.78 8.20 11.43
C GLY A 146 8.38 7.02 12.20
N LYS A 147 8.96 7.31 13.37
CA LYS A 147 9.53 6.31 14.30
C LYS A 147 9.17 6.62 15.74
N GLY A 148 9.06 5.58 16.56
CA GLY A 148 8.81 5.71 18.00
C GLY A 148 7.37 5.35 18.37
N MET A 149 6.84 5.92 19.44
CA MET A 149 5.49 5.58 19.90
C MET A 149 4.43 6.07 18.90
N TRP A 150 3.42 5.22 18.64
CA TRP A 150 2.23 5.64 17.90
C TRP A 150 1.51 6.74 18.68
N ASN A 151 1.14 7.83 18.01
CA ASN A 151 0.55 9.00 18.64
C ASN A 151 -0.56 9.60 17.77
N ALA A 152 -1.27 10.59 18.32
CA ALA A 152 -2.40 11.25 17.65
C ALA A 152 -2.02 11.88 16.31
N LYS A 153 -0.78 12.39 16.16
CA LYS A 153 -0.31 12.97 14.90
C LYS A 153 -0.11 11.91 13.82
N SER A 154 0.51 10.79 14.16
CA SER A 154 0.66 9.64 13.25
C SER A 154 -0.72 9.08 12.86
N ASN A 155 -1.63 8.94 13.83
CA ASN A 155 -2.99 8.47 13.57
C ASN A 155 -3.77 9.42 12.66
N LYS A 156 -3.69 10.74 12.88
CA LYS A 156 -4.33 11.74 12.00
C LYS A 156 -3.81 11.65 10.57
N LEU A 157 -2.51 11.46 10.40
CA LEU A 157 -1.89 11.30 9.09
C LEU A 157 -2.31 9.99 8.41
N TYR A 158 -2.33 8.89 9.17
CA TYR A 158 -2.81 7.58 8.70
C TYR A 158 -4.28 7.66 8.25
N LYS A 159 -5.13 8.32 9.04
CA LYS A 159 -6.54 8.55 8.71
C LYS A 159 -6.70 9.41 7.45
N LYS A 160 -5.87 10.44 7.27
CA LYS A 160 -5.88 11.26 6.05
C LYS A 160 -5.55 10.42 4.81
N LEU A 161 -4.55 9.54 4.90
CA LEU A 161 -4.07 8.74 3.78
C LEU A 161 -4.99 7.57 3.44
N PHE A 162 -5.53 6.92 4.47
CA PHE A 162 -6.16 5.61 4.35
C PHE A 162 -7.60 5.56 4.83
N LEU A 163 -8.16 6.66 5.35
CA LEU A 163 -9.52 6.74 5.89
C LEU A 163 -9.79 5.81 7.09
N ILE A 164 -8.74 5.33 7.75
CA ILE A 164 -8.82 4.43 8.91
C ILE A 164 -8.32 5.14 10.16
N ASP A 165 -9.06 4.98 11.26
CA ASP A 165 -8.69 5.50 12.58
C ASP A 165 -8.16 4.37 13.48
N ILE A 166 -6.83 4.20 13.51
CA ILE A 166 -6.18 3.14 14.29
C ILE A 166 -6.44 3.32 15.79
N ASN A 167 -6.52 4.56 16.28
CA ASN A 167 -6.81 4.82 17.69
C ASN A 167 -8.24 4.42 18.07
N GLN A 168 -9.20 4.54 17.16
CA GLN A 168 -10.55 4.03 17.38
C GLN A 168 -10.57 2.50 17.44
N ILE A 169 -9.74 1.83 16.63
CA ILE A 169 -9.68 0.37 16.55
C ILE A 169 -8.94 -0.25 17.75
N CYS A 170 -7.85 0.38 18.20
CA CYS A 170 -6.92 -0.18 19.20
C CYS A 170 -6.92 0.59 20.54
N GLY A 171 -7.84 1.55 20.71
CA GLY A 171 -7.98 2.34 21.93
C GLY A 171 -8.63 1.56 23.07
N PRO A 172 -8.84 2.18 24.25
CA PRO A 172 -9.40 1.51 25.43
C PRO A 172 -10.75 0.81 25.22
N ASN A 173 -11.57 1.32 24.30
CA ASN A 173 -12.87 0.76 23.92
C ASN A 173 -12.87 0.19 22.49
N GLY A 174 -11.68 0.01 21.90
CA GLY A 174 -11.53 -0.49 20.56
C GLY A 174 -11.73 -2.01 20.48
N PRO A 175 -12.16 -2.54 19.33
CA PRO A 175 -12.36 -3.98 19.14
C PRO A 175 -11.06 -4.80 19.06
N GLU A 176 -9.89 -4.17 19.00
CA GLU A 176 -8.59 -4.83 18.87
C GLU A 176 -7.65 -4.49 20.03
N ARG A 177 -6.59 -5.29 20.14
CA ARG A 177 -5.50 -5.09 21.09
C ARG A 177 -4.82 -3.74 20.89
N PRO A 178 -4.09 -3.22 21.90
CA PRO A 178 -3.30 -1.99 21.76
C PRO A 178 -2.31 -2.07 20.60
N VAL A 179 -2.06 -0.95 19.92
CA VAL A 179 -1.02 -0.84 18.89
C VAL A 179 0.33 -1.24 19.48
N THR A 180 1.21 -1.79 18.65
CA THR A 180 2.61 -2.03 19.00
C THR A 180 3.23 -0.82 19.73
N PRO A 181 4.00 -1.05 20.81
CA PRO A 181 4.50 0.02 21.68
C PRO A 181 5.49 0.94 20.96
N ARG A 182 6.06 0.46 19.86
CA ARG A 182 6.84 1.27 18.92
C ARG A 182 6.36 0.96 17.51
N PHE A 183 6.26 2.00 16.71
CA PHE A 183 6.02 1.97 15.29
C PHE A 183 7.32 2.28 14.56
N LYS A 184 7.62 1.46 13.54
CA LYS A 184 8.61 1.78 12.52
C LYS A 184 8.11 1.20 11.21
N ALA A 185 7.85 2.06 10.23
CA ALA A 185 7.44 1.58 8.91
C ALA A 185 8.62 0.99 8.14
N TRP A 186 8.30 0.00 7.32
CA TRP A 186 9.11 -0.43 6.19
C TRP A 186 8.22 -0.51 4.97
N VAL A 187 8.67 0.13 3.90
CA VAL A 187 7.94 0.29 2.66
C VAL A 187 8.52 -0.61 1.59
N ARG A 188 7.66 -1.35 0.90
CA ARG A 188 7.98 -2.12 -0.30
C ARG A 188 7.13 -1.63 -1.45
N ILE A 189 7.75 -1.41 -2.61
CA ILE A 189 7.07 -0.97 -3.82
C ILE A 189 7.30 -2.01 -4.92
N ASN A 190 6.23 -2.43 -5.58
CA ASN A 190 6.29 -3.23 -6.79
C ASN A 190 5.71 -2.42 -7.95
N THR A 191 6.49 -2.23 -8.99
CA THR A 191 6.15 -1.37 -10.13
C THR A 191 5.89 -2.21 -11.37
N ILE A 192 4.81 -1.90 -12.09
CA ILE A 192 4.53 -2.36 -13.44
C ILE A 192 4.54 -1.13 -14.32
N GLU A 193 5.53 -1.04 -15.19
CA GLU A 193 5.73 0.08 -16.11
C GLU A 193 5.00 -0.17 -17.43
N ASN A 194 4.69 0.91 -18.15
CA ASN A 194 4.09 0.87 -19.48
C ASN A 194 2.82 0.00 -19.55
N VAL A 195 1.89 0.20 -18.60
CA VAL A 195 0.62 -0.51 -18.58
C VAL A 195 -0.23 -0.06 -19.76
N THR A 196 -0.67 -1.02 -20.58
CA THR A 196 -1.46 -0.76 -21.79
C THR A 196 -2.91 -1.22 -21.65
N TYR A 197 -3.76 -0.78 -22.59
CA TYR A 197 -5.14 -1.25 -22.72
C TYR A 197 -5.23 -2.79 -22.80
N ASP A 198 -4.34 -3.42 -23.55
CA ASP A 198 -4.30 -4.89 -23.71
C ASP A 198 -4.00 -5.60 -22.39
N ASN A 199 -3.22 -4.98 -21.50
CA ASN A 199 -3.01 -5.54 -20.17
C ASN A 199 -4.33 -5.58 -19.39
N ILE A 200 -5.12 -4.52 -19.42
CA ILE A 200 -6.37 -4.44 -18.65
C ILE A 200 -7.45 -5.37 -19.22
N THR A 201 -7.53 -5.48 -20.55
CA THR A 201 -8.62 -6.20 -21.25
C THR A 201 -8.33 -7.66 -21.56
N LYS A 202 -7.19 -8.20 -21.13
CA LYS A 202 -6.81 -9.60 -21.36
C LYS A 202 -7.73 -10.65 -20.71
N PHE A 203 -8.54 -10.26 -19.72
CA PHE A 203 -9.44 -11.19 -19.05
C PHE A 203 -10.79 -11.23 -19.76
N HIS A 204 -11.16 -12.41 -20.25
CA HIS A 204 -12.49 -12.68 -20.77
C HIS A 204 -13.40 -13.14 -19.63
N TRP A 205 -14.46 -12.38 -19.38
CA TRP A 205 -15.47 -12.73 -18.39
C TRP A 205 -16.55 -13.56 -19.09
N VAL A 206 -16.76 -14.79 -18.61
CA VAL A 206 -17.80 -15.72 -19.07
C VAL A 206 -19.00 -15.61 -18.13
#